data_AF-A0A2M7DIX7-F1
#
_entry.id   AF-A0A2M7DIX7-F1
#
_cell.length_a   1.000
_cell.length_b   1.000
_cell.length_c   1.000
_cell.angle_alpha   90.00
_cell.angle_beta   90.00
_cell.angle_gamma   90.00
#
_symmetry.space_group_name_H-M   'P 1'
#
loop_
_entity.id
_entity.type
_entity.pdbx_description
1 polymer ?
#
loop_
_entity_poly.entity_id
_entity_poly.type
_entity_poly.pdbx_seq_one_letter_code
_entity_poly.pdbx_strand_id
1 'polypeptide(L)'
;MKILKYLFFLILILFIGVAVYFGTQDGSFTVSESKIIDAPAEVVFQNINDYRNWESWGSWMEDESLKINYPENTSGEGASYSWKSK
;
A
#
# COMPACT_ATOMS: atom_id res chain seq x y z
N MET A 1 -26.64 32.00 -23.87
CA MET A 1 -26.33 33.35 -23.34
C MET A 1 -24.82 33.52 -23.24
N LYS A 2 -24.26 34.68 -23.62
CA LYS A 2 -22.78 34.88 -23.66
C LYS A 2 -22.11 34.62 -22.30
N ILE A 3 -22.76 34.99 -21.20
CA ILE A 3 -22.25 34.82 -19.83
C ILE A 3 -22.02 33.34 -19.44
N LEU A 4 -22.94 32.45 -19.82
CA LEU A 4 -22.84 31.01 -19.54
C LEU A 4 -21.64 30.37 -20.25
N LYS A 5 -21.32 30.85 -21.47
CA LYS A 5 -20.15 30.37 -22.21
C LYS A 5 -18.85 30.75 -21.50
N TYR A 6 -18.74 32.00 -21.04
CA TYR A 6 -17.55 32.45 -20.29
C TYR A 6 -17.40 31.74 -18.95
N LEU A 7 -18.51 31.52 -18.23
CA LEU A 7 -18.50 30.75 -16.98
C LEU A 7 -18.02 29.31 -17.20
N PHE A 8 -18.51 28.65 -18.26
CA PHE A 8 -18.07 27.32 -18.63
C PHE A 8 -16.57 27.26 -18.93
N PHE A 9 -16.06 28.19 -19.75
CA PHE A 9 -14.62 28.25 -20.04
C PHE A 9 -13.78 28.56 -18.79
N LEU A 10 -14.27 29.39 -17.88
CA LEU A 10 -13.60 29.65 -16.60
C LEU A 10 -13.47 28.37 -15.76
N ILE A 11 -14.57 27.63 -15.61
CA ILE A 11 -14.59 26.35 -14.89
C ILE A 11 -13.65 25.34 -15.56
N LEU A 12 -13.65 25.28 -16.90
CA LEU A 12 -12.79 24.38 -17.66
C LEU A 12 -11.30 24.69 -17.42
N ILE A 13 -10.91 25.98 -17.45
CA ILE A 13 -9.54 26.41 -17.17
C ILE A 13 -9.14 26.02 -15.75
N LEU A 14 -10.02 26.23 -14.78
CA LEU A 14 -9.77 25.93 -13.38
C LEU A 14 -9.62 24.42 -13.17
N PHE A 15 -10.47 23.61 -13.81
CA PHE A 15 -10.38 22.16 -13.80
C PHE A 15 -9.05 21.65 -14.38
N ILE A 16 -8.64 22.18 -15.54
CA ILE A 16 -7.35 21.84 -16.15
C ILE A 16 -6.19 22.23 -15.23
N GLY A 17 -6.23 23.42 -14.63
CA GLY A 17 -5.20 23.88 -13.69
C GLY A 17 -5.06 22.95 -12.48
N VAL A 18 -6.19 22.53 -11.89
CA VAL A 18 -6.22 21.59 -10.77
C VAL A 18 -5.69 20.21 -11.20
N ALA A 19 -6.09 19.71 -12.37
CA ALA A 19 -5.61 18.43 -12.89
C ALA A 19 -4.10 18.43 -13.13
N VAL A 20 -3.54 19.50 -13.72
CA VAL A 20 -2.10 19.66 -13.92
C VAL A 20 -1.37 19.75 -12.57
N TYR A 21 -1.93 20.49 -11.62
CA TYR A 21 -1.33 20.62 -10.29
C TYR A 21 -1.21 19.27 -9.59
N PHE A 22 -2.29 18.48 -9.54
CA PHE A 22 -2.26 17.14 -8.94
C PHE A 22 -1.39 16.16 -9.74
N GLY A 23 -1.44 16.21 -11.07
CA GLY A 23 -0.65 15.33 -11.93
C GLY A 23 0.86 15.59 -11.91
N THR A 24 1.30 16.73 -11.35
CA THR A 24 2.72 17.09 -11.20
C THR A 24 3.24 16.96 -9.77
N GLN A 25 2.38 16.63 -8.80
CA GLN A 25 2.85 16.34 -7.44
C GLN A 25 3.61 15.02 -7.41
N ASP A 26 4.65 14.98 -6.57
CA ASP A 26 5.35 13.75 -6.25
C ASP A 26 4.38 12.79 -5.53
N GLY A 27 4.19 11.60 -6.10
CA GLY A 27 3.37 10.55 -5.52
C GLY A 27 4.05 9.79 -4.38
N SER A 28 5.27 10.17 -4.01
CA SER A 28 6.03 9.53 -2.95
C SER A 28 5.53 9.98 -1.58
N PHE A 29 5.03 9.02 -0.79
CA PHE A 29 4.64 9.25 0.60
C PHE A 29 5.21 8.15 1.49
N THR A 30 5.46 8.47 2.76
CA THR A 30 5.90 7.52 3.78
C THR A 30 4.81 7.39 4.82
N VAL A 31 4.40 6.16 5.12
CA VAL A 31 3.43 5.84 6.18
C VAL A 31 4.15 5.10 7.29
N SER A 32 3.94 5.50 8.54
CA SER A 32 4.47 4.82 9.71
C SER A 32 3.35 4.57 10.71
N GLU A 33 3.26 3.33 11.19
CA GLU A 33 2.37 2.92 12.28
C GLU A 33 3.21 2.39 13.44
N SER A 34 2.71 2.48 14.67
CA SER A 34 3.40 1.97 15.85
C SER A 34 2.40 1.36 16.83
N LYS A 35 2.77 0.21 17.39
CA LYS A 35 1.96 -0.53 18.36
C LYS A 35 2.86 -1.09 19.45
N ILE A 36 2.37 -1.09 20.68
CA ILE A 36 3.04 -1.72 21.82
C ILE A 36 2.60 -3.18 21.88
N ILE A 37 3.57 -4.09 21.93
CA ILE A 37 3.35 -5.53 22.06
C ILE A 37 4.01 -5.96 23.38
N ASP A 38 3.22 -6.51 24.30
CA ASP A 38 3.72 -7.03 25.57
C ASP A 38 4.28 -8.44 25.39
N ALA A 39 5.44 -8.51 24.75
CA ALA A 39 6.18 -9.75 24.51
C ALA A 39 7.70 -9.47 24.42
N PRO A 40 8.55 -10.46 24.71
CA PRO A 40 9.99 -10.32 24.50
C PRO A 40 10.32 -9.99 23.04
N ALA A 41 11.26 -9.07 22.82
CA ALA A 41 11.64 -8.59 21.49
C ALA A 41 12.07 -9.74 20.55
N GLU A 42 12.76 -10.75 21.08
CA GLU A 42 13.19 -11.92 20.33
C GLU A 42 12.00 -12.71 19.74
N VAL A 43 10.92 -12.86 20.51
CA VAL A 43 9.71 -13.57 20.07
C VAL A 43 9.02 -12.79 18.96
N VAL A 44 8.92 -11.47 19.12
CA VAL A 44 8.34 -10.58 18.09
C VAL A 44 9.19 -10.61 16.82
N PHE A 45 10.50 -10.51 16.95
CA PHE A 45 11.42 -10.55 15.83
C PHE A 45 11.32 -11.88 15.07
N GLN A 46 11.36 -13.03 15.76
CA GLN A 46 11.20 -14.33 15.13
C GLN A 46 9.86 -14.49 14.40
N ASN A 47 8.78 -13.91 14.96
CA ASN A 47 7.48 -13.93 14.30
C ASN A 47 7.47 -13.10 13.01
N ILE A 48 7.98 -11.87 13.06
CA ILE A 48 7.99 -10.95 11.91
C ILE A 48 8.99 -11.38 10.83
N ASN A 49 10.13 -11.96 11.23
CA ASN A 49 11.24 -12.31 10.35
C ASN A 49 10.90 -13.44 9.37
N ASP A 50 9.93 -14.31 9.68
CA ASP A 50 9.51 -15.40 8.80
C ASP A 50 8.17 -15.08 8.12
N TYR A 51 8.18 -14.98 6.79
CA TYR A 51 7.00 -14.66 6.00
C TYR A 51 5.85 -15.66 6.15
N ARG A 52 6.12 -16.91 6.58
CA ARG A 52 5.08 -17.91 6.82
C ARG A 52 4.17 -17.53 7.99
N ASN A 53 4.71 -16.81 8.98
CA ASN A 53 3.93 -16.38 10.13
C ASN A 53 2.93 -15.27 9.77
N TRP A 54 3.16 -14.57 8.66
CA TRP A 54 2.33 -13.44 8.24
C TRP A 54 0.93 -13.89 7.84
N GLU A 55 0.71 -15.16 7.50
CA GLU A 55 -0.63 -15.72 7.24
C GLU A 55 -1.61 -15.43 8.38
N SER A 56 -1.12 -15.27 9.62
CA SER A 56 -1.95 -15.02 10.79
C SER A 56 -2.34 -13.55 11.02
N TRP A 57 -1.69 -12.58 10.37
CA TRP A 57 -1.89 -11.15 10.65
C TRP A 57 -1.70 -10.20 9.46
N GLY A 58 -1.24 -10.69 8.32
CA GLY A 58 -0.98 -9.89 7.14
C GLY A 58 -2.28 -9.32 6.57
N SER A 59 -2.24 -8.07 6.12
CA SER A 59 -3.44 -7.31 5.71
C SER A 59 -4.30 -7.96 4.62
N TRP A 60 -3.72 -8.87 3.83
CA TRP A 60 -4.37 -9.51 2.68
C TRP A 60 -4.65 -11.00 2.90
N MET A 61 -4.31 -11.54 4.07
CA MET A 61 -4.35 -12.99 4.31
C MET A 61 -5.76 -13.54 4.55
N GLU A 62 -6.73 -12.66 4.78
CA GLU A 62 -8.15 -13.03 4.90
C GLU A 62 -8.81 -13.31 3.52
N ASP A 63 -8.14 -12.97 2.41
CA ASP A 63 -8.67 -13.19 1.06
C ASP A 63 -8.50 -14.66 0.63
N GLU A 64 -9.62 -15.39 0.54
CA GLU A 64 -9.64 -16.81 0.11
C GLU A 64 -9.13 -17.04 -1.33
N SER A 65 -9.08 -15.99 -2.16
CA SER A 65 -8.54 -16.08 -3.52
C SER A 65 -7.02 -15.97 -3.56
N LEU A 66 -6.40 -15.53 -2.46
CA LEU A 66 -4.96 -15.37 -2.33
C LEU A 66 -4.27 -16.73 -2.19
N LYS A 67 -3.35 -17.03 -3.11
CA LYS A 67 -2.49 -18.21 -3.01
C LYS A 67 -1.05 -17.79 -2.81
N ILE A 68 -0.54 -17.99 -1.61
CA ILE A 68 0.86 -17.68 -1.27
C ILE A 68 1.76 -18.83 -1.71
N ASN A 69 2.92 -18.49 -2.25
CA ASN A 69 3.98 -19.43 -2.60
C ASN A 69 5.27 -19.00 -1.88
N TYR A 70 5.75 -19.88 -1.02
CA TYR A 70 6.96 -19.68 -0.23
C TYR A 70 8.14 -20.42 -0.89
N PRO A 71 9.24 -19.71 -1.20
CA PRO A 71 10.49 -20.34 -1.62
C PRO A 71 11.18 -21.02 -0.42
N GLU A 72 12.35 -21.62 -0.64
CA GLU A 72 13.12 -22.28 0.42
C GLU A 72 13.54 -21.30 1.53
N ASN A 73 13.91 -20.06 1.15
CA ASN A 73 14.28 -19.01 2.09
C ASN A 73 13.11 -18.06 2.38
N THR A 74 12.54 -18.20 3.57
CA THR A 74 11.39 -17.41 4.05
C THR A 74 11.72 -16.48 5.21
N SER A 75 12.97 -16.49 5.69
CA SER A 75 13.38 -15.70 6.85
C SER A 75 14.81 -15.18 6.76
N GLY A 76 15.07 -13.99 7.29
CA GLY A 76 16.40 -13.36 7.26
C GLY A 76 16.74 -12.71 5.93
N GLU A 77 18.03 -12.45 5.72
CA GLU A 77 18.50 -11.75 4.52
C GLU A 77 18.20 -12.56 3.24
N GLY A 78 17.67 -11.89 2.23
CA GLY A 78 17.28 -12.51 0.96
C GLY A 78 16.00 -13.35 1.03
N ALA A 79 15.27 -13.34 2.15
CA ALA A 79 13.98 -13.98 2.26
C ALA A 79 12.95 -13.32 1.32
N SER A 80 12.02 -14.12 0.80
CA SER A 80 10.93 -13.61 -0.02
C SER A 80 9.68 -14.48 0.11
N TYR A 81 8.56 -13.94 -0.35
CA TYR A 81 7.34 -14.69 -0.64
C TYR A 81 6.70 -14.12 -1.90
N SER A 82 5.82 -14.89 -2.52
CA SER A 82 5.05 -14.46 -3.68
C SER A 82 3.59 -14.85 -3.49
N TRP A 83 2.67 -14.15 -4.13
CA TRP A 83 1.26 -14.51 -4.10
C TRP A 83 0.65 -14.43 -5.48
N LYS A 84 -0.42 -15.20 -5.68
CA LYS A 84 -1.31 -15.09 -6.83
C LYS A 84 -2.70 -14.72 -6.32
N SER A 85 -3.24 -13.62 -6.83
CA SER A 85 -4.65 -13.24 -6.71
C SER A 85 -5.37 -13.53 -8.03
N LYS A 86 -6.71 -13.58 -7.99
CA LYS A 86 -7.55 -13.71 -9.20
C LYS A 86 -7.61 -12.43 -10.02
#